data_AF-A0ABD3UU37-F1
#
_entry.id   AF-A0ABD3UU37-F1
#
_cell.length_a   1.000
_cell.length_b   1.000
_cell.length_c   1.000
_cell.angle_alpha   90.00
_cell.angle_beta   90.00
_cell.angle_gamma   90.00
#
_symmetry.space_group_name_H-M   'P 1'
#
loop_
_entity.id
_entity.type
_entity.pdbx_description
1 polymer ?
#
loop_
_entity_poly.entity_id
_entity_poly.type
_entity_poly.pdbx_seq_one_letter_code
_entity_poly.pdbx_strand_id
1 'polypeptide(L)'
;MDGSSKNRAFLKMHFLHQIPIETNMVAKYYRNPMREIVFMMNACHLLKKIRNSILSSGFEDFHKRLLTVDGFLIIWNMWIDAYKWDHSTNPFPVHQKLSDEHMFPNDAQKIGNKLAFETLNRTC
;
A
#
# COMPACT_ATOMS: atom_id res chain seq x y z
N MET A 1 -4.75 13.83 0.04
CA MET A 1 -3.91 13.88 1.26
C MET A 1 -3.00 12.66 1.34
N ASP A 2 -1.87 12.77 2.04
CA ASP A 2 -1.05 11.61 2.39
C ASP A 2 -1.46 11.02 3.75
N GLY A 3 -0.84 9.91 4.15
CA GLY A 3 -1.11 9.25 5.43
C GLY A 3 -0.36 9.84 6.63
N SER A 4 0.24 11.04 6.55
CA SER A 4 1.04 11.64 7.63
C SER A 4 0.21 11.97 8.88
N SER A 5 0.88 12.12 10.03
CA SER A 5 0.21 12.41 11.31
C SER A 5 -0.61 13.70 11.27
N LYS A 6 -0.09 14.74 10.62
CA LYS A 6 -0.76 16.03 10.43
C LYS A 6 -2.06 15.87 9.62
N ASN A 7 -2.01 15.14 8.52
CA ASN A 7 -3.20 14.89 7.70
C ASN A 7 -4.25 14.03 8.41
N ARG A 8 -3.83 13.06 9.23
CA ARG A 8 -4.75 12.30 10.09
C ARG A 8 -5.39 13.18 11.17
N ALA A 9 -4.64 14.08 11.78
CA ALA A 9 -5.18 15.03 12.75
C ALA A 9 -6.19 15.97 12.09
N PHE A 10 -5.85 16.51 10.90
CA PHE A 10 -6.74 17.36 10.11
C PHE A 10 -8.04 16.63 9.73
N LEU A 11 -7.96 15.36 9.31
CA LEU A 11 -9.12 14.52 9.06
C LEU A 11 -9.97 14.40 10.33
N LYS A 12 -9.38 14.00 11.47
CA LYS A 12 -10.10 13.82 12.74
C LYS A 12 -10.85 15.09 13.18
N MET A 13 -10.30 16.28 12.93
CA MET A 13 -10.97 17.54 13.24
C MET A 13 -12.31 17.73 12.49
N HIS A 14 -12.48 17.09 11.33
CA HIS A 14 -13.71 17.19 10.52
C HIS A 14 -14.73 16.08 10.84
N PHE A 15 -14.34 15.06 11.59
CA PHE A 15 -15.14 13.89 11.91
C PHE A 15 -15.11 13.59 13.42
N LEU A 16 -15.27 14.61 14.27
CA LEU A 16 -15.11 14.50 15.73
C LEU A 16 -16.01 13.44 16.40
N HIS A 17 -17.19 13.19 15.81
CA HIS A 17 -18.20 12.27 16.35
C HIS A 17 -18.67 11.23 15.34
N GLN A 18 -17.93 11.06 14.24
CA GLN A 18 -18.31 10.19 13.14
C GLN A 18 -17.11 9.38 12.68
N ILE A 19 -17.35 8.15 12.23
CA ILE A 19 -16.31 7.35 11.60
C ILE A 19 -16.24 7.78 10.14
N PRO A 20 -15.11 8.31 9.64
CA PRO A 20 -15.03 8.88 8.29
C PRO A 20 -15.47 7.93 7.16
N ILE A 21 -15.27 6.62 7.35
CA ILE A 21 -15.64 5.63 6.34
C ILE A 21 -17.15 5.45 6.21
N GLU A 22 -17.90 5.63 7.29
CA GLU A 22 -19.37 5.50 7.32
C GLU A 22 -20.05 6.65 6.59
N THR A 23 -19.36 7.78 6.43
CA THR A 23 -19.84 8.98 5.75
C THR A 23 -19.19 9.19 4.39
N ASN A 24 -18.61 8.14 3.80
CA ASN A 24 -17.90 8.20 2.51
C ASN A 24 -16.81 9.29 2.46
N MET A 25 -16.18 9.59 3.60
CA MET A 25 -15.16 10.63 3.74
C MET A 25 -15.67 12.04 3.40
N VAL A 26 -16.96 12.29 3.59
CA VAL A 26 -17.61 13.59 3.33
C VAL A 26 -17.87 14.32 4.65
N ALA A 27 -17.41 15.56 4.76
CA ALA A 27 -17.71 16.44 5.91
C ALA A 27 -18.23 17.80 5.45
N LYS A 28 -18.92 18.52 6.35
CA LYS A 28 -19.36 19.89 6.09
C LYS A 28 -18.17 20.85 5.99
N TYR A 29 -18.24 21.79 5.07
CA TYR A 29 -17.25 22.86 4.98
C TYR A 29 -17.42 23.86 6.12
N TYR A 30 -16.38 24.04 6.94
CA TYR A 30 -16.45 24.87 8.15
C TYR A 30 -16.83 26.34 7.90
N ARG A 31 -16.52 26.92 6.74
CA ARG A 31 -16.91 28.31 6.42
C ARG A 31 -18.30 28.45 5.81
N ASN A 32 -18.84 27.37 5.24
CA ASN A 32 -20.18 27.37 4.67
C ASN A 32 -20.79 25.97 4.82
N PRO A 33 -21.62 25.75 5.86
CA PRO A 33 -22.23 24.45 6.13
C PRO A 33 -23.18 23.94 5.04
N MET A 34 -23.55 24.77 4.06
CA MET A 34 -24.32 24.34 2.87
C MET A 34 -23.44 23.65 1.81
N ARG A 35 -22.12 23.60 2.03
CA ARG A 35 -21.17 22.93 1.15
C ARG A 35 -20.48 21.78 1.86
N GLU A 36 -20.04 20.82 1.07
CA GLU A 36 -19.35 19.63 1.53
C GLU A 36 -17.90 19.59 1.03
N ILE A 37 -17.06 18.88 1.77
CA ILE A 37 -15.68 18.57 1.41
C ILE A 37 -15.54 17.05 1.40
N VAL A 38 -14.97 16.54 0.31
CA VAL A 38 -14.61 15.13 0.18
C VAL A 38 -13.13 14.95 0.47
N PHE A 39 -12.81 14.07 1.41
CA PHE A 39 -11.43 13.75 1.77
C PHE A 39 -10.91 12.57 0.96
N MET A 40 -10.01 12.84 0.02
CA MET A 40 -9.37 11.80 -0.80
C MET A 40 -7.91 11.57 -0.39
N MET A 41 -7.50 10.31 -0.38
CA MET A 41 -6.09 9.92 -0.21
C MET A 41 -5.39 9.85 -1.57
N ASN A 42 -4.09 10.12 -1.60
CA ASN A 42 -3.29 9.96 -2.81
C ASN A 42 -3.07 8.46 -3.09
N ALA A 43 -3.59 7.99 -4.24
CA ALA A 43 -3.52 6.59 -4.66
C ALA A 43 -2.09 6.05 -4.74
N CYS A 44 -1.13 6.83 -5.21
CA CYS A 44 0.27 6.40 -5.29
C CYS A 44 0.86 6.10 -3.91
N HIS A 45 0.49 6.87 -2.88
CA HIS A 45 0.93 6.61 -1.50
C HIS A 45 0.25 5.38 -0.91
N LEU A 46 -1.00 5.09 -1.31
CA LEU A 46 -1.70 3.88 -0.89
C LEU A 46 -1.03 2.63 -1.46
N LEU A 47 -0.69 2.61 -2.75
CA LEU A 47 0.03 1.50 -3.38
C LEU A 47 1.37 1.23 -2.70
N LYS A 48 2.16 2.28 -2.43
CA LYS A 48 3.39 2.14 -1.64
C LYS A 48 3.15 1.54 -0.26
N LYS A 49 2.10 1.99 0.44
CA LYS A 49 1.78 1.50 1.78
C LYS A 49 1.37 0.03 1.75
N ILE A 50 0.62 -0.39 0.74
CA ILE A 50 0.27 -1.80 0.51
C ILE A 50 1.54 -2.62 0.28
N ARG A 51 2.37 -2.23 -0.69
CA ARG A 51 3.64 -2.92 -0.99
C ARG A 51 4.54 -3.04 0.24
N ASN A 52 4.74 -1.96 1.00
CA ASN A 52 5.57 -1.97 2.20
C ASN A 52 4.95 -2.80 3.34
N SER A 53 3.63 -2.92 3.39
CA SER A 53 2.94 -3.79 4.35
C SER A 53 3.17 -5.27 3.99
N ILE A 54 3.12 -5.61 2.71
CA ILE A 54 3.43 -6.96 2.22
C ILE A 54 4.90 -7.29 2.49
N LEU A 55 5.83 -6.39 2.15
CA LEU A 55 7.27 -6.59 2.38
C LEU A 55 7.61 -6.83 3.85
N SER A 56 6.94 -6.14 4.76
CA SER A 56 7.14 -6.32 6.20
C SER A 56 6.36 -7.50 6.79
N SER A 57 5.61 -8.24 5.97
CA SER A 57 4.81 -9.41 6.38
C SER A 57 5.63 -10.69 6.26
N GLY A 58 5.77 -11.44 7.35
CA GLY A 58 6.50 -12.70 7.38
C GLY A 58 6.74 -13.21 8.81
N PHE A 59 7.47 -14.31 8.93
CA PHE A 59 7.65 -15.04 10.19
C PHE A 59 9.02 -14.84 10.86
N GLU A 60 10.02 -14.42 10.11
CA GLU A 60 11.36 -14.08 10.59
C GLU A 60 11.37 -12.85 11.50
N ASP A 61 12.40 -12.76 12.36
CA ASP A 61 12.56 -11.70 13.37
C ASP A 61 12.61 -10.27 12.81
N PHE A 62 12.99 -10.10 11.55
CA PHE A 62 13.04 -8.79 10.89
C PHE A 62 11.70 -8.35 10.30
N HIS A 63 10.71 -9.25 10.22
CA HIS A 63 9.35 -8.89 9.83
C HIS A 63 8.61 -8.20 10.97
N LYS A 64 7.70 -7.30 10.62
CA LYS A 64 7.04 -6.40 11.59
C LYS A 64 5.55 -6.68 11.74
N ARG A 65 4.99 -7.56 10.92
CA ARG A 65 3.56 -7.86 10.88
C ARG A 65 3.28 -9.20 10.23
N LEU A 66 2.04 -9.64 10.34
CA LEU A 66 1.44 -10.71 9.54
C LEU A 66 0.19 -10.15 8.88
N LEU A 67 0.20 -10.08 7.54
CA LEU A 67 -0.91 -9.59 6.75
C LEU A 67 -1.87 -10.73 6.44
N THR A 68 -3.13 -10.58 6.82
CA THR A 68 -4.20 -11.52 6.49
C THR A 68 -5.30 -10.82 5.69
N VAL A 69 -5.79 -11.50 4.65
CA VAL A 69 -6.90 -11.06 3.81
C VAL A 69 -7.84 -12.24 3.67
N ASP A 70 -9.09 -12.08 4.10
CA ASP A 70 -10.13 -13.14 4.07
C ASP A 70 -9.68 -14.48 4.69
N GLY A 71 -8.87 -14.40 5.77
CA GLY A 71 -8.32 -15.56 6.46
C GLY A 71 -7.05 -16.15 5.82
N PHE A 72 -6.67 -15.69 4.63
CA PHE A 72 -5.43 -16.11 3.97
C PHE A 72 -4.26 -15.23 4.37
N LEU A 73 -3.13 -15.86 4.67
CA LEU A 73 -1.90 -15.17 4.99
C LEU A 73 -1.18 -14.73 3.70
N ILE A 74 -0.72 -13.48 3.69
CA ILE A 74 0.12 -12.92 2.63
C ILE A 74 1.46 -12.54 3.25
N ILE A 75 2.52 -13.29 2.91
CA ILE A 75 3.90 -12.98 3.35
C ILE A 75 4.79 -12.68 2.16
N TRP A 76 5.86 -11.93 2.40
CA TRP A 76 6.77 -11.53 1.34
C TRP A 76 7.51 -12.70 0.69
N ASN A 77 7.83 -13.74 1.47
CA ASN A 77 8.54 -14.91 0.93
C ASN A 77 7.77 -15.60 -0.20
N MET A 78 6.43 -15.62 -0.15
CA MET A 78 5.60 -16.16 -1.25
C MET A 78 5.85 -15.43 -2.58
N TRP A 79 6.11 -14.11 -2.53
CA TRP A 79 6.39 -13.29 -3.70
C TRP A 79 7.79 -13.53 -4.23
N ILE A 80 8.76 -13.67 -3.33
CA ILE A 80 10.16 -14.02 -3.68
C ILE A 80 10.20 -15.39 -4.35
N ASP A 81 9.49 -16.38 -3.80
CA ASP A 81 9.48 -17.74 -4.33
C ASP A 81 8.84 -17.78 -5.73
N ALA A 82 7.72 -17.06 -5.93
CA ALA A 82 7.10 -16.90 -7.24
C ALA A 82 8.03 -16.20 -8.25
N TYR A 83 8.71 -15.13 -7.83
CA TYR A 83 9.68 -14.41 -8.67
C TYR A 83 10.84 -15.31 -9.11
N LYS A 84 11.43 -16.05 -8.16
CA LYS A 84 12.52 -16.98 -8.44
C LYS A 84 12.07 -18.07 -9.41
N TRP A 85 10.91 -18.69 -9.16
CA TRP A 85 10.37 -19.72 -10.05
C TRP A 85 10.14 -19.19 -11.48
N ASP A 86 9.57 -17.99 -11.63
CA ASP A 86 9.33 -17.37 -12.95
C ASP A 86 10.65 -17.09 -13.70
N HIS A 87 11.72 -16.71 -12.98
CA HIS A 87 13.03 -16.42 -13.60
C HIS A 87 13.87 -17.66 -13.87
N SER A 88 13.82 -18.68 -12.99
CA SER A 88 14.72 -19.84 -13.08
C SER A 88 14.13 -21.02 -13.82
N THR A 89 12.80 -21.15 -13.86
CA THR A 89 12.13 -22.40 -14.22
C THR A 89 11.07 -22.21 -15.29
N ASN A 90 10.40 -21.07 -15.33
CA ASN A 90 9.40 -20.82 -16.36
C ASN A 90 10.07 -20.55 -17.73
N PRO A 91 9.81 -21.37 -18.77
CA PRO A 91 10.37 -21.15 -20.10
C PRO A 91 9.86 -19.85 -20.76
N PHE A 92 8.75 -19.28 -20.26
CA PHE A 92 8.18 -18.02 -20.73
C PHE A 92 7.90 -17.08 -19.55
N PRO A 93 8.93 -16.38 -19.03
CA PRO A 93 8.78 -15.50 -17.87
C PRO A 93 7.67 -14.48 -18.08
N VAL A 94 6.71 -14.44 -17.16
CA VAL A 94 5.52 -13.58 -17.26
C VAL A 94 5.85 -12.15 -16.85
N HIS A 95 6.74 -11.98 -15.86
CA HIS A 95 7.01 -10.68 -15.24
C HIS A 95 8.39 -10.10 -15.62
N GLN A 96 8.55 -9.70 -16.87
CA GLN A 96 9.81 -9.18 -17.42
C GLN A 96 10.29 -7.86 -16.80
N LYS A 97 9.38 -7.07 -16.22
CA LYS A 97 9.72 -5.79 -15.56
C LYS A 97 10.20 -5.96 -14.12
N LEU A 98 9.93 -7.11 -13.50
CA LEU A 98 10.36 -7.37 -12.13
C LEU A 98 11.85 -7.69 -12.12
N SER A 99 12.55 -7.04 -11.22
CA SER A 99 13.99 -7.19 -11.00
C SER A 99 14.27 -7.40 -9.52
N ASP A 100 15.51 -7.70 -9.18
CA ASP A 100 15.95 -7.81 -7.79
C ASP A 100 15.63 -6.57 -6.96
N GLU A 101 15.63 -5.37 -7.57
CA GLU A 101 15.27 -4.13 -6.86
C GLU A 101 13.81 -4.10 -6.39
N HIS A 102 12.93 -4.85 -7.04
CA HIS A 102 11.53 -4.98 -6.64
C HIS A 102 11.37 -5.93 -5.46
N MET A 103 12.14 -7.01 -5.45
CA MET A 103 12.09 -8.06 -4.42
C MET A 103 12.92 -7.71 -3.18
N PHE A 104 13.99 -6.94 -3.36
CA PHE A 104 14.95 -6.56 -2.33
C PHE A 104 15.21 -5.04 -2.32
N PRO A 105 14.17 -4.20 -2.16
CA PRO A 105 14.34 -2.76 -2.21
C PRO A 105 15.09 -2.25 -0.98
N ASN A 106 16.09 -1.39 -1.21
CA ASN A 106 16.72 -0.61 -0.14
C ASN A 106 15.79 0.48 0.40
N ASP A 107 16.23 1.21 1.43
CA ASP A 107 15.38 2.20 2.10
C ASP A 107 14.97 3.37 1.20
N ALA A 108 15.83 3.79 0.25
CA ALA A 108 15.46 4.80 -0.74
C ALA A 108 14.41 4.27 -1.74
N GLN A 109 14.57 3.03 -2.20
CA GLN A 109 13.65 2.33 -3.10
C GLN A 109 12.29 2.03 -2.45
N LYS A 110 12.23 1.88 -1.12
CA LYS A 110 10.97 1.79 -0.35
C LYS A 110 10.13 3.07 -0.39
N ILE A 111 10.75 4.23 -0.65
CA ILE A 111 10.07 5.53 -0.74
C ILE A 111 9.51 5.77 -2.15
N GLY A 112 10.15 5.21 -3.17
CA GLY A 112 9.79 5.37 -4.59
C GLY A 112 8.43 4.76 -4.93
N ASN A 113 7.65 5.49 -5.76
CA ASN A 113 6.34 5.04 -6.24
C ASN A 113 6.47 4.01 -7.37
N LYS A 114 7.49 4.16 -8.23
CA LYS A 114 7.65 3.37 -9.47
C LYS A 114 7.72 1.87 -9.17
N LEU A 115 8.69 1.46 -8.33
CA LEU A 115 8.85 0.06 -7.93
C LEU A 115 7.59 -0.49 -7.25
N ALA A 116 6.93 0.29 -6.40
CA ALA A 116 5.70 -0.17 -5.74
C ALA A 116 4.56 -0.40 -6.74
N PHE A 117 4.47 0.43 -7.79
CA PHE A 117 3.49 0.25 -8.85
C PHE A 117 3.82 -0.98 -9.68
N GLU A 118 5.07 -1.13 -10.12
CA GLU A 118 5.54 -2.27 -10.93
C GLU A 118 5.40 -3.60 -10.18
N THR A 119 5.70 -3.64 -8.87
CA THR A 119 5.51 -4.82 -8.02
C THR A 119 4.04 -5.24 -7.91
N LEU A 120 3.11 -4.29 -7.75
CA LEU A 120 1.68 -4.59 -7.53
C LEU A 120 0.87 -4.68 -8.83
N ASN A 121 1.50 -4.43 -9.98
CA ASN A 121 0.80 -4.42 -11.25
C ASN A 121 0.46 -5.85 -11.71
N ARG A 122 -0.77 -6.06 -12.18
CA ARG A 122 -1.30 -7.38 -12.53
C ARG A 122 -0.52 -8.03 -13.69
N THR A 123 -0.03 -7.24 -14.65
CA THR A 123 0.82 -7.67 -15.77
C THR A 123 1.27 -6.43 -16.54
N CYS A 124 2.44 -6.53 -17.18
CA CYS A 124 3.18 -5.46 -17.86
C CYS A 124 2.42 -4.76 -18.99
#